data_AF-A0A3B0VXH2-F1
#
_entry.id   AF-A0A3B0VXH2-F1
#
_cell.length_a   1.000
_cell.length_b   1.000
_cell.length_c   1.000
_cell.angle_alpha   90.00
_cell.angle_beta   90.00
_cell.angle_gamma   90.00
#
_symmetry.space_group_name_H-M   'P 1'
#
loop_
_entity.id
_entity.type
_entity.pdbx_description
1 polymer ?
#
loop_
_entity_poly.entity_id
_entity_poly.type
_entity_poly.pdbx_seq_one_letter_code
_entity_poly.pdbx_strand_id
1 'polypeptide(L)' 'LAKQPDFIWERTPPIRVRKNIPTSWVEITINEGRNRQVRRMMAHINLPVLRLVRLSIGKHRLTNLKSAESRKIHA' A
#
# COMPACT_ATOMS: atom_id res chain seq x y z
N LEU A 1 10.33 -0.16 -12.39
CA LEU A 1 9.84 0.16 -11.04
C LEU A 1 8.99 1.42 -11.10
N ALA A 2 7.80 1.43 -10.50
CA ALA A 2 6.83 2.52 -10.70
C ALA A 2 7.08 3.71 -9.77
N LYS A 3 6.80 4.92 -10.27
CA LYS A 3 6.73 6.15 -9.46
C LYS A 3 5.54 6.09 -8.51
N GLN A 4 5.52 6.98 -7.51
CA GLN A 4 4.38 7.12 -6.61
C GLN A 4 3.11 7.43 -7.41
N PRO A 5 2.01 6.68 -7.20
CA PRO A 5 0.73 7.00 -7.84
C PRO A 5 0.16 8.31 -7.32
N ASP A 6 -0.46 9.09 -8.20
CA ASP A 6 -0.98 10.44 -7.90
C ASP A 6 -2.12 10.44 -6.86
N PHE A 7 -2.87 9.34 -6.77
CA PHE A 7 -3.98 9.19 -5.84
C PHE A 7 -3.55 8.86 -4.39
N ILE A 8 -2.25 8.79 -4.12
CA ILE A 8 -1.72 8.47 -2.80
C ILE A 8 -1.65 9.73 -1.93
N TRP A 9 -2.37 9.73 -0.82
CA TRP A 9 -2.37 10.82 0.15
C TRP A 9 -1.07 10.92 0.96
N GLU A 10 -0.79 12.12 1.46
CA GLU A 10 0.32 12.37 2.40
C GLU A 10 0.08 11.75 3.77
N ARG A 11 1.14 11.43 4.50
CA ARG A 11 1.05 10.86 5.85
C ARG A 11 1.67 11.79 6.89
N THR A 12 0.97 11.92 8.01
CA THR A 12 1.46 12.56 9.23
C THR A 12 1.45 11.54 10.37
N PRO A 13 2.60 11.17 10.98
CA PRO A 13 3.95 11.57 10.60
C PRO A 13 4.42 10.94 9.27
N PRO A 14 5.39 11.56 8.59
CA PRO A 14 5.95 11.02 7.36
C PRO A 14 6.66 9.69 7.60
N ILE A 15 6.74 8.88 6.55
CA ILE A 15 7.51 7.64 6.58
C ILE A 15 9.00 8.00 6.67
N ARG A 16 9.75 7.29 7.53
CA ARG A 16 11.20 7.43 7.58
C ARG A 16 11.81 6.94 6.27
N VAL A 17 12.23 7.88 5.44
CA VAL A 17 12.92 7.64 4.17
C VAL A 17 14.40 8.01 4.30
N ARG A 18 15.27 7.20 3.69
CA ARG A 18 16.69 7.53 3.55
C ARG A 18 16.86 8.21 2.19
N LYS A 19 17.26 9.49 2.16
CA LYS A 19 17.37 10.30 0.93
C LYS A 19 18.16 9.61 -0.20
N ASN A 20 19.18 8.84 0.14
CA ASN A 20 20.12 8.25 -0.82
C ASN A 20 19.76 6.81 -1.24
N ILE A 21 18.66 6.23 -0.76
CA ILE A 21 18.23 4.88 -1.15
C ILE A 21 16.99 5.02 -2.04
N PRO A 22 17.06 4.63 -3.33
CA PRO A 22 15.91 4.70 -4.21
C PRO A 22 14.80 3.79 -3.69
N THR A 23 13.55 4.25 -3.81
CA THR A 23 12.37 3.48 -3.43
C THR A 23 11.42 3.41 -4.62
N SER A 24 10.48 2.48 -4.59
CA SER A 24 9.60 2.24 -5.72
C SER A 24 8.28 1.65 -5.27
N TRP A 25 7.26 1.84 -6.11
CA TRP A 25 5.94 1.28 -5.91
C TRP A 25 5.77 0.00 -6.72
N VAL A 26 5.04 -0.96 -6.15
CA VAL A 26 4.69 -2.24 -6.77
C VAL A 26 3.24 -2.54 -6.42
N GLU A 27 2.46 -2.95 -7.42
CA GLU A 27 1.12 -3.49 -7.21
C GLU A 27 1.22 -5.01 -7.03
N ILE A 28 0.59 -5.53 -5.97
CA ILE A 28 0.62 -6.95 -5.62
C ILE A 28 -0.81 -7.41 -5.35
N THR A 29 -1.22 -8.47 -6.02
CA THR A 29 -2.48 -9.17 -5.79
C THR A 29 -2.19 -10.50 -5.12
N ILE A 30 -2.85 -10.78 -4.01
CA ILE A 30 -2.77 -12.07 -3.29
C ILE A 30 -4.18 -12.57 -2.99
N ASN A 31 -4.35 -13.88 -2.98
CA ASN A 31 -5.62 -14.55 -2.64
C ASN A 31 -5.62 -15.15 -1.23
N GLU A 32 -4.49 -15.06 -0.51
CA GLU A 32 -4.36 -15.45 0.89
C GLU A 32 -4.18 -14.21 1.81
N GLY A 33 -4.42 -14.40 3.12
CA GLY A 33 -4.44 -13.34 4.11
C GLY A 33 -3.54 -13.58 5.32
N ARG A 34 -2.37 -14.21 5.15
CA ARG A 34 -1.51 -14.57 6.29
C ARG A 34 -0.96 -13.32 6.98
N ASN A 35 -0.71 -13.40 8.29
CA ASN A 35 -0.23 -12.26 9.09
C ASN A 35 1.03 -11.63 8.46
N ARG A 36 0.98 -10.32 8.16
CA ARG A 36 2.08 -9.54 7.55
C ARG A 36 2.68 -10.16 6.28
N GLN A 37 1.90 -10.95 5.53
CA GLN A 37 2.41 -11.76 4.42
C GLN A 37 3.24 -10.96 3.40
N VAL A 38 2.66 -9.90 2.82
CA VAL A 38 3.35 -9.05 1.83
C VAL A 38 4.66 -8.48 2.41
N ARG A 39 4.64 -8.04 3.67
CA ARG A 39 5.84 -7.50 4.33
C ARG A 39 6.92 -8.57 4.51
N ARG A 40 6.54 -9.79 4.88
CA ARG A 40 7.45 -10.93 5.06
C ARG A 40 8.04 -11.38 3.72
N MET A 41 7.22 -11.52 2.69
CA MET A 41 7.65 -11.89 1.33
C MET A 41 8.68 -10.90 0.79
N MET A 42 8.40 -9.60 0.89
CA MET A 42 9.29 -8.56 0.35
C MET A 42 10.59 -8.42 1.16
N ALA A 43 10.54 -8.60 2.49
CA ALA A 43 11.74 -8.64 3.31
C ALA A 43 12.64 -9.84 2.99
N HIS A 44 12.04 -10.99 2.64
CA HIS A 44 12.79 -12.20 2.26
C HIS A 44 13.65 -12.01 1.00
N ILE A 45 13.24 -11.12 0.09
CA ILE A 45 14.02 -10.74 -1.10
C ILE A 45 14.82 -9.44 -0.91
N ASN A 46 15.08 -9.05 0.35
CA ASN A 46 15.83 -7.83 0.72
C ASN A 46 15.23 -6.50 0.25
N LEU A 47 13.90 -6.44 0.06
CA LEU A 47 13.17 -5.23 -0.32
C LEU A 47 12.11 -4.87 0.73
N PRO A 48 12.50 -4.39 1.93
CA PRO A 48 11.56 -4.13 3.02
C PRO A 48 10.49 -3.08 2.67
N VAL A 49 9.22 -3.38 3.00
CA VAL A 49 8.07 -2.53 2.67
C VAL A 49 8.02 -1.29 3.57
N LEU A 50 8.21 -0.12 2.98
CA LEU A 50 8.07 1.18 3.65
C LEU A 50 6.60 1.60 3.81
N ARG A 51 5.81 1.47 2.74
CA ARG A 51 4.37 1.78 2.72
C ARG A 51 3.60 0.62 2.09
N LEU A 52 2.52 0.22 2.76
CA LEU A 52 1.58 -0.77 2.22
C LEU A 52 0.19 -0.14 2.22
N VAL A 53 -0.40 0.00 1.05
CA VAL A 53 -1.76 0.50 0.85
C VAL A 53 -2.55 -0.60 0.16
N ARG A 54 -3.68 -0.98 0.72
CA ARG A 54 -4.57 -1.96 0.10
C ARG A 54 -5.56 -1.21 -0.79
N LEU A 55 -5.48 -1.47 -2.10
CA LEU A 55 -6.31 -0.79 -3.10
C LEU A 55 -7.67 -1.45 -3.31
N SER A 56 -7.78 -2.76 -3.09
CA SER A 56 -9.03 -3.50 -3.28
C SER A 56 -9.14 -4.71 -2.35
N ILE A 57 -10.39 -5.18 -2.17
CA ILE A 57 -10.75 -6.45 -1.53
C ILE A 57 -11.93 -7.02 -2.30
N GLY A 58 -11.73 -8.15 -2.99
CA GLY A 58 -12.74 -8.71 -3.88
C GLY A 58 -13.24 -7.67 -4.89
N LYS A 59 -14.57 -7.46 -4.94
CA LYS A 59 -15.21 -6.48 -5.83
C LYS A 59 -15.07 -5.02 -5.37
N HIS A 60 -14.59 -4.77 -4.14
CA HIS A 60 -14.52 -3.42 -3.58
C HIS A 60 -13.15 -2.81 -3.86
N ARG A 61 -13.14 -1.62 -4.47
CA ARG A 61 -11.93 -0.83 -4.73
C ARG A 61 -11.97 0.47 -3.95
N LEU A 62 -10.80 0.94 -3.52
CA LEU A 62 -10.58 2.25 -2.92
C LEU A 62 -10.64 3.32 -4.02
N THR A 63 -11.83 3.59 -4.54
CA THR A 63 -12.10 4.67 -5.49
C THR A 63 -12.81 5.81 -4.79
N ASN A 64 -12.37 7.04 -5.06
CA ASN A 64 -12.99 8.29 -4.60
C ASN A 64 -13.24 8.37 -3.08
N LEU A 65 -12.31 7.81 -2.28
CA LEU A 65 -12.31 7.94 -0.83
C LEU A 65 -10.97 8.54 -0.41
N LYS A 66 -11.00 9.68 0.28
CA LYS A 66 -9.79 10.26 0.87
C LYS A 66 -9.36 9.45 2.09
N SER A 67 -8.12 9.69 2.51
CA SER A 67 -7.64 9.15 3.78
C SER A 67 -8.57 9.54 4.92
N ALA A 68 -8.88 8.57 5.78
CA ALA A 68 -9.81 8.71 6.91
C ALA A 68 -11.29 8.93 6.54
N GLU A 69 -11.65 9.00 5.26
CA GLU A 69 -13.05 8.96 4.86
C GLU A 69 -13.59 7.52 4.89
N SER A 70 -14.90 7.40 5.11
CA SER A 70 -15.60 6.13 5.01
C SER A 70 -16.91 6.32 4.28
N ARG A 71 -17.35 5.26 3.58
CA ARG A 71 -18.62 5.22 2.88
C ARG A 71 -19.32 3.93 3.23
N LYS A 72 -20.60 4.03 3.63
CA LYS A 72 -21.44 2.86 3.86
C LYS A 72 -21.78 2.21 2.52
N ILE A 73 -21.57 0.90 2.43
CA ILE A 73 -22.01 0.10 1.30
C ILE A 73 -23.35 -0.54 1.68
N HIS A 74 -24.35 -0.41 0.81
CA HIS A 74 -25.59 -1.16 0.91
C HIS A 74 -25.41 -2.53 0.25
N ALA A 75 -25.99 -3.55 0.86
CA ALA A 75 -25.92 -4.94 0.39
C ALA A 75 -26.88 -5.16 -0.79
#